data_AF-A0A919JVV5-F1
#
_entry.id   AF-A0A919JVV5-F1
#
_cell.length_a   1.000
_cell.length_b   1.000
_cell.length_c   1.000
_cell.angle_alpha   90.00
_cell.angle_beta   90.00
_cell.angle_gamma   90.00
#
_symmetry.space_group_name_H-M   'P 1'
#
loop_
_entity.id
_entity.type
_entity.pdbx_description
1 polymer ?
#
loop_
_entity_poly.entity_id
_entity_poly.type
_entity_poly.pdbx_seq_one_letter_code
_entity_poly.pdbx_strand_id
1 'polypeptide(L)'
;MPSRKPDTGESGDVRASRTPGSHSVGTVAQEEQALSLVAEQGRATVSRGTGQPARHPDDVRLAQIMRTYDQLGAEPPEFNVAANDDAYRSRGAHTIDRHGYDMPLRRDPAEKTIEGRIYGDDGWDRPDNWSLRWTDPTTMNREINDYVRQNWEEIRTNLAVDGSHSGAFNAGHRVGEGFYNDGMFGVGPRNAHYTAASLVRVSIDLVPGSDPPQPFIVTAFPAGVVPFGLL
;
A
#
# COMPACT_ATOMS: atom_id res chain seq x y z
N MET A 1 51.31 24.54 -43.84
CA MET A 1 52.05 23.63 -42.94
C MET A 1 51.07 23.03 -41.93
N PRO A 2 51.29 21.77 -41.50
CA PRO A 2 50.33 20.66 -41.49
C PRO A 2 49.37 20.67 -40.29
N SER A 3 48.11 20.27 -40.43
CA SER A 3 47.60 18.89 -40.59
C SER A 3 47.78 18.05 -39.33
N ARG A 4 46.70 17.92 -38.55
CA ARG A 4 46.49 16.84 -37.57
C ARG A 4 45.05 16.34 -37.68
N LYS A 5 44.89 15.16 -38.28
CA LYS A 5 43.86 14.19 -37.89
C LYS A 5 44.24 13.60 -36.51
N PRO A 6 43.26 13.16 -35.73
CA PRO A 6 43.02 11.72 -35.64
C PRO A 6 41.52 11.44 -35.87
N ASP A 7 41.12 10.47 -36.68
CA ASP A 7 41.32 9.01 -36.62
C ASP A 7 40.27 8.31 -35.75
N THR A 8 39.78 7.24 -36.35
CA THR A 8 38.52 6.52 -36.18
C THR A 8 38.40 5.71 -34.89
N GLY A 9 37.17 5.60 -34.39
CA GLY A 9 36.80 4.71 -33.29
C GLY A 9 35.36 4.22 -33.44
N GLU A 10 35.14 3.44 -34.49
CA GLU A 10 33.98 2.57 -34.69
C GLU A 10 34.09 1.38 -33.72
N SER A 11 33.07 1.13 -32.88
CA SER A 11 32.70 -0.19 -32.34
C SER A 11 31.61 -0.06 -31.29
N GLY A 12 30.51 -0.80 -31.46
CA GLY A 12 29.67 -1.20 -30.32
C GLY A 12 28.17 -1.09 -30.51
N ASP A 13 27.63 -1.70 -31.55
CA ASP A 13 26.25 -2.17 -31.54
C ASP A 13 26.12 -3.24 -30.44
N VAL A 14 25.46 -2.92 -29.33
CA VAL A 14 24.90 -3.92 -28.42
C VAL A 14 23.43 -3.61 -28.23
N ARG A 15 22.63 -4.32 -29.04
CA ARG A 15 21.21 -4.58 -28.81
C ARG A 15 21.00 -4.99 -27.35
N ALA A 16 20.28 -4.18 -26.59
CA ALA A 16 19.47 -4.64 -25.48
C ALA A 16 18.01 -4.35 -25.83
N SER A 17 17.40 -5.27 -26.57
CA SER A 17 15.94 -5.38 -26.67
C SER A 17 15.40 -5.67 -25.28
N ARG A 18 15.05 -4.64 -24.51
CA ARG A 18 14.27 -4.78 -23.28
C ARG A 18 12.79 -4.78 -23.67
N THR A 19 12.24 -5.97 -23.65
CA THR A 19 10.82 -6.28 -23.68
C THR A 19 10.07 -5.41 -22.67
N PRO A 20 8.97 -4.73 -23.05
CA PRO A 20 8.09 -4.08 -22.08
C PRO A 20 7.46 -5.18 -21.21
N GLY A 21 7.73 -5.14 -19.90
CA GLY A 21 7.00 -5.90 -18.91
C GLY A 21 5.56 -5.41 -18.91
N SER A 22 4.68 -6.21 -19.50
CA SER A 22 3.24 -6.08 -19.43
C SER A 22 2.80 -6.09 -17.96
N HIS A 23 2.49 -4.91 -17.40
CA HIS A 23 1.64 -4.82 -16.22
C HIS A 23 0.24 -5.27 -16.64
N SER A 24 -0.08 -6.54 -16.35
CA SER A 24 -1.45 -7.02 -16.42
C SER A 24 -2.26 -6.30 -15.35
N VAL A 25 -2.99 -5.27 -15.76
CA VAL A 25 -4.18 -4.83 -15.06
C VAL A 25 -5.14 -6.02 -15.13
N GLY A 26 -5.18 -6.81 -14.06
CA GLY A 26 -6.15 -7.89 -13.90
C GLY A 26 -7.53 -7.25 -13.88
N THR A 27 -8.20 -7.29 -15.02
CA THR A 27 -9.59 -6.88 -15.15
C THR A 27 -10.46 -7.84 -14.33
N VAL A 28 -11.40 -7.28 -13.55
CA VAL A 28 -12.48 -7.94 -12.78
C VAL A 28 -13.11 -9.17 -13.49
N ALA A 29 -13.06 -9.21 -14.82
CA ALA A 29 -13.48 -10.34 -15.65
C ALA A 29 -12.72 -11.67 -15.42
N GLN A 30 -11.48 -11.67 -14.91
CA GLN A 30 -10.74 -12.91 -14.64
C GLN A 30 -11.14 -13.57 -13.30
N GLU A 31 -11.62 -12.79 -12.34
CA GLU A 31 -12.07 -13.31 -11.04
C GLU A 31 -13.48 -13.89 -11.12
N GLU A 32 -14.37 -13.31 -11.94
CA GLU A 32 -15.69 -13.88 -12.22
C GLU A 32 -15.62 -15.24 -12.94
N GLN A 33 -14.59 -15.48 -13.76
CA GLN A 33 -14.38 -16.79 -14.41
C GLN A 33 -13.94 -17.89 -13.43
N ALA A 34 -13.22 -17.54 -12.36
CA ALA A 34 -12.83 -18.52 -11.34
C ALA A 34 -14.04 -19.01 -10.53
N LEU A 35 -15.03 -18.14 -10.29
CA LEU A 35 -16.26 -18.48 -9.57
C LEU A 35 -17.27 -19.27 -10.42
N SER A 36 -17.32 -19.04 -11.74
CA SER A 36 -18.24 -19.76 -12.64
C SER A 36 -17.89 -21.23 -12.85
N LEU A 37 -16.60 -21.61 -12.75
CA LEU A 37 -16.14 -23.01 -12.90
C LEU A 37 -16.53 -23.90 -11.70
N VAL A 38 -16.81 -23.31 -10.54
CA VAL A 38 -17.21 -24.03 -9.32
C VAL A 38 -18.70 -24.39 -9.34
N ALA A 39 -19.53 -23.62 -10.06
CA ALA A 39 -20.98 -23.81 -10.10
C ALA A 39 -21.44 -24.99 -11.00
N GLU A 40 -20.65 -25.38 -12.01
CA GLU A 40 -21.07 -26.40 -12.99
C GLU A 40 -20.73 -27.85 -12.61
N GLN A 41 -19.87 -28.09 -11.61
CA GLN A 41 -19.49 -29.46 -11.21
C GLN A 41 -20.49 -30.17 -10.27
N GLY A 42 -21.66 -29.56 -10.01
CA GLY A 42 -22.67 -30.04 -9.06
C GLY A 42 -23.64 -31.12 -9.53
N ARG A 43 -23.36 -31.93 -10.58
CA ARG A 43 -24.28 -33.00 -11.04
C ARG A 43 -23.71 -34.42 -10.86
N ALA A 44 -23.98 -34.94 -9.66
CA ALA A 44 -24.22 -36.33 -9.24
C ALA A 44 -23.52 -37.51 -9.95
N THR A 45 -22.68 -38.22 -9.19
CA THR A 45 -22.62 -39.70 -9.20
C THR A 45 -22.54 -40.23 -7.77
N VAL A 46 -23.52 -41.07 -7.41
CA VAL A 46 -23.60 -41.75 -6.10
C VAL A 46 -22.58 -42.90 -6.10
N SER A 47 -21.46 -42.72 -5.40
CA SER A 47 -20.52 -43.81 -5.10
C SER A 47 -20.37 -43.96 -3.59
N ARG A 48 -20.89 -45.08 -3.10
CA ARG A 48 -20.89 -45.50 -1.70
C ARG A 48 -19.52 -46.12 -1.40
N GLY A 49 -18.54 -45.28 -1.05
CA GLY A 49 -17.22 -45.69 -0.61
C GLY A 49 -16.87 -45.01 0.71
N THR A 50 -16.68 -45.79 1.77
CA THR A 50 -16.26 -45.35 3.12
C THR A 50 -14.77 -45.00 3.18
N GLY A 51 -14.22 -44.43 2.11
CA GLY A 51 -12.88 -43.85 2.08
C GLY A 51 -13.03 -42.36 2.22
N GLN A 52 -12.81 -41.82 3.42
CA GLN A 52 -12.73 -40.38 3.61
C GLN A 52 -11.58 -39.88 2.71
N PRO A 53 -11.85 -39.10 1.65
CA PRO A 53 -10.79 -38.65 0.76
C PRO A 53 -9.77 -37.88 1.60
N ALA A 54 -8.49 -38.19 1.41
CA ALA A 54 -7.42 -37.44 2.04
C ALA A 54 -7.61 -35.96 1.68
N ARG A 55 -7.84 -35.11 2.68
CA ARG A 55 -8.05 -33.66 2.47
C ARG A 55 -6.85 -33.12 1.71
N HIS A 56 -7.10 -32.50 0.56
CA HIS A 56 -6.03 -31.86 -0.20
C HIS A 56 -5.52 -30.66 0.62
N PRO A 57 -4.22 -30.33 0.61
CA PRO A 57 -3.70 -29.13 1.26
C PRO A 57 -4.46 -27.85 0.86
N ASP A 58 -4.93 -27.79 -0.38
CA ASP A 58 -5.73 -26.68 -0.90
C ASP A 58 -7.10 -26.58 -0.23
N ASP A 59 -7.72 -27.72 0.13
CA ASP A 59 -9.00 -27.72 0.86
C ASP A 59 -8.83 -27.13 2.27
N VAL A 60 -7.69 -27.39 2.91
CA VAL A 60 -7.38 -26.86 4.24
C VAL A 60 -7.14 -25.36 4.18
N ARG A 61 -6.39 -24.88 3.18
CA ARG A 61 -6.15 -23.45 2.97
C ARG A 61 -7.45 -22.72 2.65
N LEU A 62 -8.26 -23.24 1.73
CA LEU A 62 -9.54 -22.64 1.37
C LEU A 62 -10.48 -22.57 2.58
N ALA A 63 -10.58 -23.66 3.36
CA ALA A 63 -11.40 -23.66 4.57
C ALA A 63 -10.91 -22.64 5.63
N GLN A 64 -9.60 -22.39 5.71
CA GLN A 64 -9.05 -21.35 6.58
C GLN A 64 -9.40 -19.95 6.07
N ILE A 65 -9.23 -19.68 4.77
CA ILE A 65 -9.59 -18.40 4.15
C ILE A 65 -11.08 -18.10 4.38
N MET A 66 -11.97 -19.04 4.07
CA MET A 66 -13.41 -18.89 4.28
C MET A 66 -13.74 -18.63 5.75
N ARG A 67 -13.11 -19.36 6.68
CA ARG A 67 -13.30 -19.12 8.12
C ARG A 67 -12.86 -17.72 8.53
N THR A 68 -11.68 -17.27 8.09
CA THR A 68 -11.18 -15.93 8.42
C THR A 68 -12.11 -14.85 7.86
N TYR A 69 -12.56 -15.00 6.61
CA TYR A 69 -13.53 -14.11 5.98
C TYR A 69 -14.85 -14.04 6.77
N ASP A 70 -15.41 -15.19 7.15
CA ASP A 70 -16.65 -15.25 7.93
C ASP A 70 -16.47 -14.61 9.32
N GLN A 71 -15.35 -14.87 9.99
CA GLN A 71 -15.04 -14.32 11.32
C GLN A 71 -14.78 -12.81 11.31
N LEU A 72 -14.27 -12.25 10.21
CA LEU A 72 -14.12 -10.81 10.05
C LEU A 72 -15.48 -10.08 10.01
N GLY A 73 -16.56 -10.79 9.67
CA GLY A 73 -17.93 -10.27 9.72
C GLY A 73 -18.25 -9.28 8.60
N ALA A 74 -19.54 -8.98 8.43
CA ALA A 74 -20.03 -8.09 7.36
C ALA A 74 -19.95 -6.60 7.72
N GLU A 75 -19.89 -6.28 9.01
CA GLU A 75 -19.83 -4.88 9.48
C GLU A 75 -18.36 -4.42 9.53
N PRO A 76 -18.02 -3.27 8.91
CA PRO A 76 -16.67 -2.72 8.98
C PRO A 76 -16.32 -2.28 10.40
N PRO A 77 -15.08 -2.53 10.86
CA PRO A 77 -14.59 -1.98 12.12
C PRO A 77 -14.41 -0.47 12.02
N GLU A 78 -14.60 0.23 13.14
CA GLU A 78 -14.22 1.63 13.29
C GLU A 78 -12.86 1.73 13.99
N PHE A 79 -11.95 2.52 13.40
CA PHE A 79 -10.63 2.77 13.94
C PHE A 79 -10.53 4.16 14.55
N ASN A 80 -10.04 4.23 15.79
CA ASN A 80 -9.38 5.43 16.29
C ASN A 80 -7.89 5.29 15.99
N VAL A 81 -7.37 6.09 15.06
CA VAL A 81 -5.99 5.92 14.54
C VAL A 81 -4.93 6.10 15.62
N ALA A 82 -5.13 7.02 16.57
CA ALA A 82 -4.19 7.22 17.67
C ALA A 82 -4.17 6.00 18.61
N ALA A 83 -5.34 5.50 19.01
CA ALA A 83 -5.43 4.30 19.83
C ALA A 83 -4.91 3.05 19.11
N ASN A 84 -5.14 2.95 17.80
CA ASN A 84 -4.60 1.89 16.95
C ASN A 84 -3.06 1.92 16.95
N ASP A 85 -2.47 3.08 16.67
CA ASP A 85 -1.01 3.24 16.66
C ASP A 85 -0.41 2.90 18.02
N ASP A 86 -1.02 3.32 19.12
CA ASP A 86 -0.54 3.00 20.47
C ASP A 86 -0.64 1.50 20.78
N ALA A 87 -1.75 0.86 20.42
CA ALA A 87 -1.96 -0.57 20.65
C ALA A 87 -1.02 -1.45 19.81
N TYR A 88 -0.70 -1.02 18.58
CA TYR A 88 0.00 -1.83 17.59
C TYR A 88 1.36 -1.27 17.16
N ARG A 89 1.92 -0.31 17.91
CA ARG A 89 3.26 0.28 17.65
C ARG A 89 4.34 -0.78 17.51
N SER A 90 4.34 -1.78 18.40
CA SER A 90 5.31 -2.88 18.38
C SER A 90 5.17 -3.80 17.17
N ARG A 91 4.04 -3.71 16.45
CA ARG A 91 3.75 -4.40 15.20
C ARG A 91 3.94 -3.51 13.97
N GLY A 92 4.52 -2.32 14.16
CA GLY A 92 4.82 -1.40 13.08
C GLY A 92 3.70 -0.44 12.73
N ALA A 93 2.65 -0.28 13.56
CA ALA A 93 1.72 0.82 13.37
C ALA A 93 2.42 2.17 13.58
N HIS A 94 2.33 3.09 12.61
CA HIS A 94 3.14 4.32 12.60
C HIS A 94 2.50 5.53 11.87
N THR A 95 1.17 5.56 11.76
CA THR A 95 0.46 6.69 11.16
C THR A 95 0.77 8.01 11.87
N ILE A 96 0.59 8.06 13.18
CA ILE A 96 0.78 9.27 14.01
C ILE A 96 2.26 9.65 14.08
N ASP A 97 3.14 8.67 14.30
CA ASP A 97 4.57 8.91 14.48
C ASP A 97 5.27 9.46 13.23
N ARG A 98 4.74 9.16 12.03
CA ARG A 98 5.38 9.52 10.75
C ARG A 98 4.57 10.48 9.88
N HIS A 99 3.28 10.61 10.13
CA HIS A 99 2.34 11.36 9.30
C HIS A 99 1.29 12.12 10.14
N GLY A 100 1.39 12.11 11.47
CA GLY A 100 0.44 12.77 12.35
C GLY A 100 0.43 14.29 12.19
N TYR A 101 -0.72 14.89 12.48
CA TYR A 101 -0.91 16.35 12.40
C TYR A 101 0.12 17.14 13.21
N ASP A 102 0.47 16.66 14.41
CA ASP A 102 1.37 17.37 15.32
C ASP A 102 2.83 17.34 14.88
N MET A 103 3.19 16.60 13.83
CA MET A 103 4.55 16.60 13.29
C MET A 103 4.90 17.98 12.71
N PRO A 104 6.02 18.61 13.12
CA PRO A 104 6.45 19.88 12.56
C PRO A 104 6.64 19.79 11.05
N LEU A 105 6.18 20.81 10.32
CA LEU A 105 6.32 20.84 8.85
C LEU A 105 7.73 21.17 8.42
N ARG A 106 8.22 22.33 8.88
CA ARG A 106 9.43 22.96 8.35
C ARG A 106 10.66 22.26 8.87
N ARG A 107 11.72 22.28 8.09
CA ARG A 107 12.98 21.64 8.44
C ARG A 107 13.59 22.30 9.67
N ASP A 108 13.85 21.50 10.69
CA ASP A 108 14.76 21.81 11.78
C ASP A 108 15.63 20.56 11.98
N PRO A 109 16.95 20.63 11.71
CA PRO A 109 17.83 19.46 11.82
C PRO A 109 17.90 18.83 13.22
N ALA A 110 17.46 19.53 14.27
CA ALA A 110 17.47 19.03 15.65
C ALA A 110 16.21 18.23 16.03
N GLU A 111 15.18 18.22 15.17
CA GLU A 111 13.92 17.52 15.43
C GLU A 111 13.40 16.77 14.21
N LYS A 112 12.50 15.82 14.46
CA LYS A 112 11.88 15.00 13.41
C LYS A 112 10.77 15.79 12.73
N THR A 113 11.04 16.34 11.54
CA THR A 113 10.06 17.14 10.78
C THR A 113 9.74 16.54 9.42
N ILE A 114 8.59 16.93 8.84
CA ILE A 114 8.12 16.47 7.53
C ILE A 114 9.08 16.88 6.42
N GLU A 115 9.52 18.14 6.38
CA GLU A 115 10.54 18.59 5.44
C GLU A 115 11.89 17.91 5.69
N GLY A 116 12.28 17.70 6.95
CA GLY A 116 13.54 17.05 7.31
C GLY A 116 13.66 15.61 6.82
N ARG A 117 12.53 14.89 6.69
CA ARG A 117 12.52 13.54 6.08
C ARG A 117 12.99 13.56 4.63
N ILE A 118 12.78 14.65 3.90
CA ILE A 118 13.31 14.76 2.54
C ILE A 118 14.83 14.64 2.55
N TYR A 119 15.50 15.23 3.54
CA TYR A 119 16.96 15.27 3.63
C TYR A 119 17.55 14.10 4.43
N GLY A 120 16.71 13.35 5.15
CA GLY A 120 17.16 12.28 6.05
C GLY A 120 17.75 12.85 7.34
N ASP A 121 17.17 13.94 7.85
CA ASP A 121 17.55 14.54 9.13
C ASP A 121 17.26 13.61 10.31
N ASP A 122 17.77 13.98 11.49
CA ASP A 122 17.64 13.23 12.73
C ASP A 122 16.20 12.81 13.04
N GLY A 123 16.02 11.58 13.53
CA GLY A 123 14.72 11.00 13.82
C GLY A 123 14.05 10.27 12.65
N TRP A 124 14.65 10.31 11.44
CA TRP A 124 14.25 9.49 10.30
C TRP A 124 15.28 8.41 9.98
N ASP A 125 14.81 7.21 9.64
CA ASP A 125 15.70 6.08 9.31
C ASP A 125 16.52 6.32 8.03
N ARG A 126 15.96 7.09 7.09
CA ARG A 126 16.55 7.40 5.79
C ARG A 126 15.82 8.59 5.14
N PRO A 127 16.46 9.27 4.17
CA PRO A 127 15.78 10.24 3.32
C PRO A 127 14.64 9.60 2.51
N ASP A 128 13.60 10.39 2.24
CA ASP A 128 12.45 10.00 1.43
C ASP A 128 12.13 11.06 0.36
N ASN A 129 11.51 10.67 -0.75
CA ASN A 129 11.19 11.60 -1.84
C ASN A 129 9.86 12.32 -1.63
N TRP A 130 9.04 11.82 -0.72
CA TRP A 130 7.77 12.41 -0.32
C TRP A 130 7.62 12.27 1.19
N SER A 131 7.21 13.35 1.84
CA SER A 131 6.82 13.31 3.25
C SER A 131 5.68 14.27 3.45
N LEU A 132 4.57 13.76 3.97
CA LEU A 132 3.37 14.53 4.22
C LEU A 132 2.78 14.15 5.56
N ARG A 133 2.08 15.09 6.18
CA ARG A 133 1.27 14.90 7.38
C ARG A 133 -0.20 15.17 7.10
N TRP A 134 -1.06 14.61 7.94
CA TRP A 134 -2.48 14.94 8.01
C TRP A 134 -2.69 16.39 8.45
N THR A 135 -3.75 17.03 7.96
CA THR A 135 -4.09 18.42 8.33
C THR A 135 -4.74 18.56 9.69
N ASP A 136 -5.40 17.52 10.20
CA ASP A 136 -5.96 17.46 11.54
C ASP A 136 -6.41 16.02 11.89
N PRO A 137 -6.51 15.66 13.19
CA PRO A 137 -6.88 14.31 13.61
C PRO A 137 -8.31 13.90 13.25
N THR A 138 -9.25 14.85 13.17
CA THR A 138 -10.66 14.57 12.91
C THR A 138 -10.86 14.15 11.46
N THR A 139 -10.29 14.92 10.51
CA THR A 139 -10.27 14.58 9.09
C THR A 139 -9.59 13.24 8.88
N MET A 140 -8.41 13.00 9.47
CA MET A 140 -7.72 11.71 9.37
C MET A 140 -8.62 10.53 9.75
N ASN A 141 -9.23 10.56 10.95
CA ASN A 141 -10.09 9.45 11.39
C ASN A 141 -11.32 9.30 10.49
N ARG A 142 -11.97 10.41 10.10
CA ARG A 142 -13.15 10.36 9.22
C ARG A 142 -12.81 9.71 7.88
N GLU A 143 -11.82 10.25 7.17
CA GLU A 143 -11.47 9.80 5.81
C GLU A 143 -11.03 8.33 5.79
N ILE A 144 -10.27 7.87 6.80
CA ILE A 144 -9.84 6.48 6.89
C ILE A 144 -11.05 5.55 7.17
N ASN A 145 -11.93 5.91 8.09
CA ASN A 145 -13.11 5.08 8.38
C ASN A 145 -14.12 5.08 7.23
N ASP A 146 -14.24 6.20 6.51
CA ASP A 146 -15.05 6.27 5.29
C ASP A 146 -14.49 5.35 4.21
N TYR A 147 -13.17 5.33 4.02
CA TYR A 147 -12.49 4.39 3.14
C TYR A 147 -12.76 2.93 3.55
N VAL A 148 -12.55 2.58 4.82
CA VAL A 148 -12.79 1.22 5.33
C VAL A 148 -14.23 0.80 5.09
N ARG A 149 -15.21 1.66 5.40
CA ARG A 149 -16.63 1.35 5.22
C ARG A 149 -17.00 1.13 3.76
N GLN A 150 -16.49 1.96 2.85
CA GLN A 150 -16.80 1.87 1.43
C GLN A 150 -16.15 0.66 0.74
N ASN A 151 -15.02 0.18 1.26
CA ASN A 151 -14.22 -0.87 0.64
C ASN A 151 -14.13 -2.13 1.50
N TRP A 152 -15.00 -2.29 2.50
CA TRP A 152 -14.86 -3.36 3.49
C TRP A 152 -14.88 -4.76 2.89
N GLU A 153 -15.67 -4.98 1.84
CA GLU A 153 -15.75 -6.26 1.17
C GLU A 153 -14.39 -6.68 0.55
N GLU A 154 -13.74 -5.75 -0.13
CA GLU A 154 -12.41 -5.95 -0.71
C GLU A 154 -11.36 -6.12 0.39
N ILE A 155 -11.39 -5.25 1.41
CA ILE A 155 -10.47 -5.34 2.55
C ILE A 155 -10.59 -6.71 3.23
N ARG A 156 -11.81 -7.17 3.51
CA ARG A 156 -12.08 -8.46 4.15
C ARG A 156 -11.58 -9.63 3.30
N THR A 157 -11.77 -9.56 1.98
CA THR A 157 -11.26 -10.56 1.05
C THR A 157 -9.73 -10.61 1.08
N ASN A 158 -9.06 -9.46 0.96
CA ASN A 158 -7.59 -9.38 0.97
C ASN A 158 -7.01 -9.85 2.32
N LEU A 159 -7.63 -9.45 3.44
CA LEU A 159 -7.21 -9.90 4.77
C LEU A 159 -7.40 -11.41 4.95
N ALA A 160 -8.46 -12.00 4.40
CA ALA A 160 -8.68 -13.44 4.49
C ALA A 160 -7.69 -14.25 3.65
N VAL A 161 -7.32 -13.76 2.47
CA VAL A 161 -6.45 -14.46 1.51
C VAL A 161 -4.97 -14.24 1.83
N ASP A 162 -4.58 -12.99 2.08
CA ASP A 162 -3.18 -12.54 2.17
C ASP A 162 -2.79 -12.05 3.57
N GLY A 163 -3.75 -11.88 4.48
CA GLY A 163 -3.50 -11.33 5.82
C GLY A 163 -3.21 -9.83 5.85
N SER A 164 -3.28 -9.16 4.69
CA SER A 164 -2.99 -7.74 4.54
C SER A 164 -3.84 -7.11 3.43
N HIS A 165 -4.02 -5.80 3.50
CA HIS A 165 -4.67 -4.98 2.50
C HIS A 165 -3.89 -3.69 2.32
N SER A 166 -3.63 -3.30 1.08
CA SER A 166 -3.05 -2.00 0.73
C SER A 166 -3.89 -1.35 -0.35
N GLY A 167 -4.28 -0.10 -0.11
CA GLY A 167 -5.12 0.65 -1.04
C GLY A 167 -4.87 2.15 -1.01
N ALA A 168 -5.57 2.86 -1.88
CA ALA A 168 -5.50 4.31 -1.97
C ALA A 168 -6.84 4.90 -2.37
N PHE A 169 -7.12 6.11 -1.93
CA PHE A 169 -8.33 6.85 -2.29
C PHE A 169 -8.04 8.34 -2.42
N ASN A 170 -8.85 9.04 -3.21
CA ASN A 170 -8.82 10.49 -3.31
C ASN A 170 -10.00 11.06 -2.54
N ALA A 171 -9.72 11.85 -1.49
CA ALA A 171 -10.75 12.48 -0.66
C ALA A 171 -11.54 13.59 -1.40
N GLY A 172 -11.06 14.04 -2.56
CA GLY A 172 -11.67 15.13 -3.34
C GLY A 172 -11.49 16.52 -2.71
N HIS A 173 -10.83 16.60 -1.55
CA HIS A 173 -10.48 17.83 -0.86
C HIS A 173 -9.09 17.68 -0.21
N ARG A 174 -8.56 18.79 0.31
CA ARG A 174 -7.25 18.77 0.99
C ARG A 174 -7.36 18.02 2.32
N VAL A 175 -6.54 17.00 2.49
CA VAL A 175 -6.43 16.19 3.73
C VAL A 175 -5.02 16.16 4.30
N GLY A 176 -4.03 16.59 3.52
CA GLY A 176 -2.65 16.61 3.93
C GLY A 176 -1.84 17.74 3.32
N GLU A 177 -0.65 17.89 3.87
CA GLU A 177 0.36 18.84 3.43
C GLU A 177 1.75 18.30 3.76
N GLY A 178 2.74 18.75 3.00
CA GLY A 178 4.13 18.34 3.21
C GLY A 178 5.03 18.75 2.08
N PHE A 179 6.01 17.92 1.81
CA PHE A 179 7.07 18.20 0.86
C PHE A 179 7.35 17.02 -0.06
N TYR A 180 7.83 17.34 -1.26
CA TYR A 180 8.40 16.37 -2.18
C TYR A 180 9.77 16.83 -2.67
N ASN A 181 10.61 15.88 -3.05
CA ASN A 181 11.93 16.13 -3.61
C ASN A 181 11.85 16.35 -5.13
N ASP A 182 12.08 17.55 -5.64
CA ASP A 182 12.09 17.81 -7.09
C ASP A 182 13.20 17.05 -7.84
N GLY A 183 14.29 16.72 -7.15
CA GLY A 183 15.40 15.92 -7.64
C GLY A 183 15.15 14.41 -7.61
N MET A 184 13.94 13.92 -7.30
CA MET A 184 13.68 12.49 -7.03
C MET A 184 14.00 11.54 -8.21
N PHE A 185 14.07 12.05 -9.43
CA PHE A 185 14.35 11.27 -10.66
C PHE A 185 15.73 11.55 -11.28
N GLY A 186 16.60 12.30 -10.58
CA GLY A 186 17.91 12.71 -11.10
C GLY A 186 19.06 12.50 -10.11
N VAL A 187 20.27 12.84 -10.56
CA VAL A 187 21.48 12.89 -9.72
C VAL A 187 21.67 14.24 -9.01
N GLY A 188 20.66 15.12 -9.08
CA GLY A 188 20.69 16.48 -8.53
C GLY A 188 20.58 16.51 -7.00
N PRO A 189 20.85 17.69 -6.38
CA PRO A 189 20.63 17.88 -4.95
C PRO A 189 19.16 17.65 -4.60
N ARG A 190 18.91 17.18 -3.38
CA ARG A 190 17.55 17.04 -2.85
C ARG A 190 17.02 18.43 -2.53
N ASN A 191 15.90 18.84 -3.10
CA ASN A 191 15.23 20.08 -2.73
C ASN A 191 13.78 19.82 -2.41
N ALA A 192 13.38 20.20 -1.20
CA ALA A 192 12.02 20.04 -0.71
C ALA A 192 11.12 21.15 -1.26
N HIS A 193 10.02 20.77 -1.92
CA HIS A 193 8.97 21.68 -2.38
C HIS A 193 7.67 21.40 -1.65
N TYR A 194 7.07 22.45 -1.12
CA TYR A 194 5.80 22.35 -0.43
C TYR A 194 4.68 21.89 -1.37
N THR A 195 3.80 21.02 -0.86
CA THR A 195 2.63 20.53 -1.58
C THR A 195 1.47 20.25 -0.63
N ALA A 196 0.26 20.24 -1.19
CA ALA A 196 -0.95 19.80 -0.52
C ALA A 196 -1.45 18.50 -1.18
N ALA A 197 -2.08 17.63 -0.40
CA ALA A 197 -2.55 16.33 -0.87
C ALA A 197 -4.04 16.14 -0.64
N SER A 198 -4.67 15.48 -1.61
CA SER A 198 -6.03 14.90 -1.51
C SER A 198 -6.03 13.38 -1.63
N LEU A 199 -4.95 12.78 -2.15
CA LEU A 199 -4.75 11.34 -2.22
C LEU A 199 -4.29 10.83 -0.86
N VAL A 200 -4.77 9.67 -0.45
CA VAL A 200 -4.39 8.95 0.77
C VAL A 200 -4.03 7.52 0.41
N ARG A 201 -3.02 6.96 1.08
CA ARG A 201 -2.69 5.54 1.04
C ARG A 201 -2.97 4.92 2.39
N VAL A 202 -3.48 3.69 2.40
CA VAL A 202 -3.86 2.95 3.61
C VAL A 202 -3.30 1.53 3.52
N SER A 203 -2.74 1.04 4.62
CA SER A 203 -2.29 -0.34 4.80
C SER A 203 -2.91 -0.91 6.08
N ILE A 204 -3.53 -2.07 5.98
CA ILE A 204 -4.23 -2.76 7.07
C ILE A 204 -3.73 -4.20 7.10
N ASP A 205 -3.36 -4.70 8.27
CA ASP A 205 -2.93 -6.08 8.47
C ASP A 205 -3.81 -6.78 9.49
N LEU A 206 -3.80 -8.11 9.49
CA LEU A 206 -4.31 -8.91 10.62
C LEU A 206 -3.27 -9.00 11.73
N VAL A 207 -3.74 -8.91 12.98
CA VAL A 207 -2.91 -9.25 14.15
C VAL A 207 -2.50 -10.73 14.06
N PRO A 208 -1.19 -11.03 13.96
CA PRO A 208 -0.72 -12.42 13.88
C PRO A 208 -1.25 -13.28 15.02
N GLY A 209 -1.97 -14.35 14.67
CA GLY A 209 -2.49 -15.35 15.61
C GLY A 209 -3.72 -14.92 16.41
N SER A 210 -4.34 -13.77 16.14
CA SER A 210 -5.59 -13.38 16.80
C SER A 210 -6.76 -14.29 16.40
N ASP A 211 -7.57 -14.70 17.37
CA ASP A 211 -8.85 -15.42 17.16
C ASP A 211 -9.94 -14.80 18.08
N PRO A 212 -10.97 -14.12 17.54
CA PRO A 212 -11.21 -13.92 16.10
C PRO A 212 -10.12 -13.06 15.45
N PRO A 213 -9.95 -13.13 14.10
CA PRO A 213 -9.04 -12.28 13.35
C PRO A 213 -9.31 -10.79 13.62
N GLN A 214 -8.27 -10.05 14.01
CA GLN A 214 -8.37 -8.63 14.33
C GLN A 214 -7.58 -7.81 13.31
N PRO A 215 -8.24 -6.97 12.48
CA PRO A 215 -7.53 -6.04 11.61
C PRO A 215 -6.99 -4.85 12.42
N PHE A 216 -5.87 -4.29 11.97
CA PHE A 216 -5.33 -3.03 12.47
C PHE A 216 -4.68 -2.22 11.35
N ILE A 217 -4.66 -0.90 11.49
CA ILE A 217 -4.01 -0.02 10.52
C ILE A 217 -2.50 -0.04 10.78
N VAL A 218 -1.71 -0.43 9.79
CA VAL A 218 -0.25 -0.32 9.85
C VAL A 218 0.18 1.13 9.59
N THR A 219 -0.38 1.72 8.54
CA THR A 219 -0.15 3.13 8.22
C THR A 219 -1.28 3.66 7.34
N ALA A 220 -1.65 4.92 7.54
CA ALA A 220 -2.48 5.66 6.62
C ALA A 220 -1.95 7.09 6.50
N PHE A 221 -1.68 7.55 5.29
CA PHE A 221 -1.03 8.85 5.11
C PHE A 221 -1.45 9.57 3.84
N PRO A 222 -1.49 10.91 3.85
CA PRO A 222 -1.67 11.69 2.63
C PRO A 222 -0.48 11.45 1.70
N ALA A 223 -0.76 11.27 0.42
CA ALA A 223 0.21 11.01 -0.61
C ALA A 223 0.14 12.09 -1.68
N GLY A 224 1.28 12.42 -2.27
CA GLY A 224 1.32 13.25 -3.47
C GLY A 224 0.74 12.52 -4.68
N VAL A 225 0.13 13.27 -5.58
CA VAL A 225 -0.15 12.78 -6.93
C VAL A 225 1.17 12.86 -7.69
N VAL A 226 1.76 11.71 -8.03
CA VAL A 226 2.81 11.70 -9.06
C VAL A 226 2.13 12.10 -10.37
N PRO A 227 2.54 13.19 -11.04
CA PRO A 227 1.96 13.56 -12.31
C PRO A 227 2.15 12.40 -13.30
N PHE A 228 1.04 11.92 -13.88
CA PHE A 228 1.05 10.90 -14.92
C PHE A 228 1.95 11.37 -16.08
N GLY A 229 3.05 10.65 -16.32
CA GLY A 229 4.06 11.00 -17.33
C GLY A 229 5.52 10.70 -16.93
N LEU A 230 5.77 10.23 -15.70
CA LEU A 230 7.11 9.94 -15.18
C LEU A 230 7.31 8.50 -14.64
N LEU A 231 6.50 7.54 -15.10
CA LEU A 231 6.70 6.11 -14.85
C LEU A 231 7.02 5.38 -16.16
#